data_AF-A0A9E6AJK0-F1
#
_entry.id   AF-A0A9E6AJK0-F1
#
_cell.length_a   1.000
_cell.length_b   1.000
_cell.length_c   1.000
_cell.angle_alpha   90.00
_cell.angle_beta   90.00
_cell.angle_gamma   90.00
#
_symmetry.space_group_name_H-M   'P 1'
#
loop_
_entity.id
_entity.type
_entity.pdbx_description
1 polymer ?
#
loop_
_entity_poly.entity_id
_entity_poly.type
_entity_poly.pdbx_seq_one_letter_code
_entity_poly.pdbx_strand_id
1 'polypeptide(L)'
;VKAGFDQSGQSILFDGRTGEQFSRPVTVGVKYLLKLHHLVDDKIHARSTGPYSLVTQQPLGGKAQFGGQRFGEMEVWALEAYGAAYTLQEMLTVKSDDVAGRTKVYESIVKGEDNFEAGVPESFNVLVKEVRGLGLNMELLDAEVDE
;
A
#
# COMPACT_ATOMS: atom_id res chain seq x y z
N VAL A 1 26.98 -42.66 -26.60
CA VAL A 1 26.92 -41.76 -25.42
C VAL A 1 28.09 -42.11 -24.49
N LYS A 2 29.09 -41.23 -24.33
CA LYS A 2 30.32 -41.52 -23.57
C LYS A 2 30.11 -41.59 -22.04
N ALA A 3 29.03 -40.95 -21.56
CA ALA A 3 28.67 -40.88 -20.14
C ALA A 3 27.55 -41.86 -19.72
N GLY A 4 27.09 -42.74 -20.61
CA GLY A 4 26.10 -43.79 -20.26
C GLY A 4 24.64 -43.35 -20.08
N PHE A 5 24.30 -42.08 -20.32
CA PHE A 5 22.93 -41.55 -20.22
C PHE A 5 22.15 -41.62 -21.55
N ASP A 6 20.82 -41.49 -21.46
CA ASP A 6 19.93 -41.36 -22.62
C ASP A 6 20.27 -40.10 -23.44
N GLN A 7 20.19 -40.20 -24.76
CA GLN A 7 20.45 -39.07 -25.67
C GLN A 7 19.42 -37.95 -25.54
N SER A 8 18.21 -38.25 -25.07
CA SER A 8 17.14 -37.29 -24.82
C SER A 8 17.39 -36.40 -23.59
N GLY A 9 18.35 -36.76 -22.72
CA GLY A 9 18.59 -36.08 -21.44
C GLY A 9 17.45 -36.30 -20.42
N GLN A 10 16.60 -37.30 -20.66
CA GLN A 10 15.49 -37.65 -19.78
C GLN A 10 15.83 -38.86 -18.89
N SER A 11 15.29 -38.86 -17.67
CA SER A 11 15.44 -39.91 -16.67
C SER A 11 14.10 -40.25 -16.03
N ILE A 12 13.97 -41.48 -15.53
CA ILE A 12 12.83 -41.89 -14.71
C ILE A 12 12.99 -41.26 -13.32
N LEU A 13 11.99 -40.51 -12.87
CA LEU A 13 11.92 -39.97 -11.52
C LEU A 13 10.79 -40.67 -10.73
N PHE A 14 10.92 -40.63 -9.41
CA PHE A 14 9.94 -41.13 -8.46
C PHE A 14 9.47 -39.99 -7.57
N ASP A 15 8.19 -39.98 -7.21
CA ASP A 15 7.64 -39.00 -6.27
C ASP A 15 8.18 -39.28 -4.86
N GLY A 16 8.89 -38.28 -4.29
CA GLY A 16 9.49 -38.38 -2.96
C GLY A 16 8.48 -38.45 -1.81
N ARG A 17 7.19 -38.22 -2.05
CA ARG A 17 6.13 -38.35 -1.03
C ARG A 17 5.48 -39.72 -1.01
N THR A 18 5.26 -40.33 -2.18
CA THR A 18 4.48 -41.57 -2.34
C THR A 18 5.32 -42.78 -2.72
N GLY A 19 6.47 -42.57 -3.36
CA GLY A 19 7.32 -43.62 -3.91
C GLY A 19 6.90 -44.12 -5.30
N GLU A 20 5.80 -43.60 -5.86
CA GLU A 20 5.35 -43.99 -7.20
C GLU A 20 6.19 -43.35 -8.31
N GLN A 21 6.29 -44.03 -9.45
CA GLN A 21 7.00 -43.53 -10.62
C GLN A 21 6.18 -42.44 -11.33
N PHE A 22 6.82 -41.36 -11.78
CA PHE A 22 6.15 -40.39 -12.65
C PHE A 22 5.72 -41.03 -13.98
N SER A 23 4.56 -40.64 -14.49
CA SER A 23 3.96 -41.22 -15.71
C SER A 23 4.79 -41.01 -16.98
N ARG A 24 5.67 -40.00 -17.00
CA ARG A 24 6.54 -39.67 -18.13
C ARG A 24 7.98 -39.44 -17.65
N PRO A 25 8.98 -39.77 -18.47
CA PRO A 25 10.38 -39.46 -18.17
C PRO A 25 10.59 -37.94 -18.14
N VAL A 26 11.43 -37.47 -17.22
CA VAL A 26 11.65 -36.04 -16.92
C VAL A 26 13.06 -35.65 -17.33
N THR A 27 13.24 -34.48 -17.95
CA THR A 27 14.56 -33.94 -18.27
C THR A 27 15.27 -33.50 -16.99
N VAL A 28 16.42 -34.09 -16.72
CA VAL A 28 17.23 -33.80 -15.53
C VAL A 28 18.62 -33.38 -15.98
N GLY A 29 19.15 -32.33 -15.38
CA GLY A 29 20.48 -31.83 -15.72
C GLY A 29 21.04 -30.93 -14.64
N VAL A 30 22.34 -30.63 -14.78
CA VAL A 30 23.03 -29.70 -13.89
C VAL A 30 22.88 -28.30 -14.49
N LYS A 31 22.08 -27.46 -13.83
CA LYS A 31 21.91 -26.06 -14.20
C LYS A 31 22.58 -25.17 -13.15
N TYR A 32 23.34 -24.19 -13.61
CA TYR A 32 23.86 -23.14 -12.75
C TYR A 32 22.75 -22.11 -12.48
N LEU A 33 22.37 -21.95 -11.22
CA LEU A 33 21.36 -20.99 -10.78
C LEU A 33 22.02 -19.86 -10.00
N LEU A 34 21.62 -18.63 -10.31
CA LEU A 34 22.07 -17.43 -9.61
C LEU A 34 20.98 -16.96 -8.65
N LYS A 35 21.37 -16.65 -7.42
CA LYS A 35 20.52 -15.94 -6.45
C LYS A 35 20.73 -14.44 -6.63
N LEU A 36 19.70 -13.75 -7.12
CA LEU A 36 19.74 -12.29 -7.24
C LEU A 36 19.57 -11.64 -5.86
N HIS A 37 20.05 -10.40 -5.71
CA HIS A 37 19.97 -9.63 -4.47
C HIS A 37 18.54 -9.16 -4.10
N HIS A 38 17.51 -9.67 -4.75
CA HIS A 38 16.12 -9.30 -4.48
C HIS A 38 15.52 -10.17 -3.37
N LEU A 39 16.03 -10.00 -2.16
CA LEU A 39 15.58 -10.73 -0.99
C LEU A 39 14.27 -10.16 -0.43
N VAL A 40 13.42 -11.05 0.08
CA VAL A 40 12.14 -10.65 0.71
C VAL A 40 12.40 -9.86 1.99
N ASP A 41 13.44 -10.21 2.74
CA ASP A 41 13.85 -9.54 3.98
C ASP A 41 14.08 -8.03 3.75
N ASP A 42 14.63 -7.66 2.59
CA ASP A 42 14.86 -6.26 2.21
C ASP A 42 13.58 -5.55 1.74
N LYS A 43 12.55 -6.30 1.32
CA LYS A 43 11.32 -5.77 0.71
C LYS A 43 10.15 -5.66 1.68
N ILE A 44 10.12 -6.44 2.75
CA ILE A 44 9.06 -6.34 3.76
C ILE A 44 9.15 -4.97 4.45
N HIS A 45 8.00 -4.28 4.54
CA HIS A 45 7.84 -3.01 5.23
C HIS A 45 6.41 -2.88 5.75
N ALA A 46 6.26 -2.37 6.97
CA ALA A 46 4.97 -2.11 7.58
C ALA A 46 5.05 -0.80 8.39
N ARG A 47 3.91 -0.10 8.47
CA ARG A 47 3.79 1.16 9.19
C ARG A 47 2.43 1.23 9.88
N SER A 48 2.43 1.61 11.15
CA SER A 48 1.23 1.99 11.90
C SER A 48 1.13 3.52 11.99
N THR A 49 2.09 4.16 12.66
CA THR A 49 2.28 5.61 12.73
C THR A 49 3.73 5.95 12.39
N GLY A 50 4.05 7.23 12.18
CA GLY A 50 5.41 7.62 11.78
C GLY A 50 5.52 9.11 11.46
N PRO A 51 6.63 9.54 10.82
CA PRO A 51 6.83 10.94 10.46
C PRO A 51 5.91 11.39 9.32
N TYR A 52 5.63 12.69 9.31
CA TYR A 52 4.77 13.37 8.35
C TYR A 52 5.50 14.54 7.68
N SER A 53 5.07 14.90 6.48
CA SER A 53 5.53 16.08 5.76
C SER A 53 5.18 17.36 6.53
N LEU A 54 6.08 18.33 6.54
CA LEU A 54 5.85 19.61 7.22
C LEU A 54 4.74 20.44 6.56
N VAL A 55 4.63 20.37 5.23
CA VAL A 55 3.71 21.21 4.46
C VAL A 55 2.34 20.55 4.36
N THR A 56 2.27 19.34 3.81
CA THR A 56 1.01 18.66 3.50
C THR A 56 0.48 17.82 4.66
N GLN A 57 1.24 17.65 5.74
CA GLN A 57 0.91 16.76 6.86
C GLN A 57 0.66 15.29 6.49
N GLN A 58 0.96 14.89 5.25
CA GLN A 58 0.84 13.52 4.77
C GLN A 58 2.01 12.62 5.23
N PRO A 59 1.78 11.30 5.37
CA PRO A 59 2.83 10.32 5.62
C PRO A 59 4.02 10.45 4.67
N LEU A 60 5.25 10.45 5.18
CA LEU A 60 6.45 10.41 4.31
C LEU A 60 6.49 9.13 3.47
N GLY A 61 7.23 9.13 2.35
CA GLY A 61 7.38 7.98 1.47
C GLY A 61 8.66 7.17 1.72
N GLY A 62 8.62 5.87 1.42
CA GLY A 62 9.81 5.00 1.37
C GLY A 62 10.17 4.30 2.68
N LYS A 63 10.66 3.06 2.57
CA LYS A 63 11.03 2.20 3.71
C LYS A 63 12.05 2.84 4.64
N ALA A 64 13.04 3.54 4.09
CA ALA A 64 14.12 4.16 4.88
C ALA A 64 13.63 5.27 5.84
N GLN A 65 12.49 5.88 5.56
CA GLN A 65 11.91 6.98 6.36
C GLN A 65 10.73 6.51 7.22
N PHE A 66 10.54 5.20 7.38
CA PHE A 66 9.30 4.62 7.93
C PHE A 66 8.06 5.18 7.21
N GLY A 67 8.15 5.25 5.89
CA GLY A 67 7.14 5.85 5.04
C GLY A 67 5.87 5.02 4.90
N GLY A 68 4.77 5.68 4.56
CA GLY A 68 3.49 5.05 4.25
C GLY A 68 3.45 4.57 2.81
N GLN A 69 2.45 3.74 2.50
CA GLN A 69 2.16 3.35 1.13
C GLN A 69 1.35 4.46 0.46
N ARG A 70 1.65 4.74 -0.81
CA ARG A 70 0.83 5.65 -1.62
C ARG A 70 -0.49 4.95 -1.96
N PHE A 71 -1.59 5.53 -1.50
CA PHE A 71 -2.92 5.24 -2.01
C PHE A 71 -3.18 6.23 -3.15
N GLY A 72 -3.17 5.74 -4.39
CA GLY A 72 -3.22 6.56 -5.59
C GLY A 72 -4.62 6.73 -6.14
N GLU A 73 -4.70 7.49 -7.23
CA GLU A 73 -5.94 7.80 -7.94
C GLU A 73 -6.63 6.53 -8.45
N MET A 74 -5.86 5.55 -8.97
CA MET A 74 -6.41 4.28 -9.43
C MET A 74 -7.02 3.45 -8.29
N GLU A 75 -6.45 3.51 -7.09
CA GLU A 75 -7.01 2.84 -5.92
C GLU A 75 -8.25 3.56 -5.36
N VAL A 76 -8.31 4.89 -5.48
CA VAL A 76 -9.52 5.68 -5.18
C VAL A 76 -10.67 5.23 -6.09
N TRP A 77 -10.44 5.15 -7.41
CA TRP A 77 -11.46 4.68 -8.36
C TRP A 77 -11.96 3.28 -8.03
N ALA A 78 -11.07 2.40 -7.56
CA ALA A 78 -11.47 1.07 -7.13
C ALA A 78 -12.46 1.13 -5.96
N LEU A 79 -12.19 1.93 -4.91
CA LEU A 79 -13.11 2.08 -3.78
C LEU A 79 -14.43 2.77 -4.14
N GLU A 80 -14.39 3.75 -5.04
CA GLU A 80 -15.59 4.41 -5.57
C GLU A 80 -16.47 3.43 -6.33
N ALA A 81 -15.88 2.58 -7.19
CA ALA A 81 -16.61 1.55 -7.93
C ALA A 81 -17.25 0.50 -7.01
N TYR A 82 -16.63 0.19 -5.88
CA TYR A 82 -17.22 -0.68 -4.85
C TYR A 82 -18.30 0.01 -4.01
N GLY A 83 -18.42 1.35 -4.06
CA GLY A 83 -19.31 2.11 -3.18
C GLY A 83 -18.81 2.18 -1.73
N ALA A 84 -17.51 2.00 -1.50
CA ALA A 84 -16.91 1.97 -0.16
C ALA A 84 -16.63 3.39 0.39
N ALA A 85 -17.68 4.20 0.53
CA ALA A 85 -17.59 5.62 0.89
C ALA A 85 -16.86 5.86 2.24
N TYR A 86 -17.20 5.10 3.28
CA TYR A 86 -16.57 5.25 4.60
C TYR A 86 -15.08 4.86 4.59
N THR A 87 -14.72 3.79 3.88
CA THR A 87 -13.32 3.37 3.73
C THR A 87 -12.52 4.42 2.96
N LEU A 88 -13.10 4.98 1.89
CA LEU A 88 -12.45 6.04 1.13
C LEU A 88 -12.27 7.30 1.97
N GLN A 89 -13.29 7.73 2.71
CA GLN A 89 -13.21 8.89 3.61
C GLN A 89 -12.13 8.69 4.68
N GLU A 90 -12.05 7.50 5.28
CA GLU A 90 -11.04 7.16 6.28
C GLU A 90 -9.62 7.21 5.70
N MET A 91 -9.42 6.68 4.49
CA MET A 91 -8.12 6.70 3.79
C MET A 91 -7.66 8.12 3.46
N LEU A 92 -8.59 9.00 3.08
CA LEU A 92 -8.27 10.37 2.66
C LEU A 92 -8.12 11.36 3.82
N THR A 93 -8.70 11.08 4.99
CA THR A 93 -8.69 11.98 6.16
C THR A 93 -7.80 11.45 7.27
N VAL A 94 -8.36 10.66 8.19
CA VAL A 94 -7.73 10.27 9.47
C VAL A 94 -6.49 9.38 9.30
N LYS A 95 -6.37 8.64 8.19
CA LYS A 95 -5.18 7.83 7.86
C LYS A 95 -4.10 8.61 7.09
N SER A 96 -4.39 9.85 6.69
CA SER A 96 -3.51 10.69 5.88
C SER A 96 -3.10 11.97 6.62
N ASP A 97 -3.84 13.07 6.43
CA ASP A 97 -3.42 14.43 6.76
C ASP A 97 -4.40 15.19 7.67
N ASP A 98 -5.44 14.53 8.19
CA ASP A 98 -6.25 15.09 9.28
C ASP A 98 -5.48 15.01 10.61
N VAL A 99 -4.83 16.12 10.97
CA VAL A 99 -3.96 16.22 12.15
C VAL A 99 -4.73 16.02 13.46
N ALA A 100 -5.95 16.54 13.54
CA ALA A 100 -6.79 16.41 14.74
C ALA A 100 -7.44 15.02 14.80
N GLY A 101 -8.01 14.57 13.67
CA GLY A 101 -8.67 13.28 13.53
C GLY A 101 -7.75 12.10 13.82
N ARG A 102 -6.51 12.10 13.30
CA ARG A 102 -5.57 10.99 13.52
C ARG A 102 -5.22 10.75 14.99
N THR A 103 -5.09 11.84 15.76
CA THR A 103 -4.76 11.76 17.20
C THR A 103 -5.95 11.21 17.97
N LYS A 104 -7.16 11.72 17.70
CA LYS A 104 -8.40 11.24 18.31
C LYS A 104 -8.68 9.78 17.99
N VAL A 105 -8.49 9.36 16.74
CA VAL A 105 -8.69 7.97 16.30
C VAL A 105 -7.72 7.04 17.03
N TYR A 106 -6.46 7.42 17.14
CA TYR A 106 -5.48 6.62 17.89
C TYR A 106 -5.87 6.47 19.37
N GLU A 107 -6.26 7.57 20.02
CA GLU A 107 -6.74 7.53 21.41
C GLU A 107 -7.99 6.67 21.58
N SER A 108 -8.94 6.76 20.64
CA SER A 108 -10.20 6.01 20.68
C SER A 108 -9.95 4.51 20.52
N ILE A 109 -9.06 4.12 19.59
CA ILE A 109 -8.63 2.72 19.44
C ILE A 109 -7.99 2.18 20.72
N VAL A 110 -7.16 2.98 21.40
CA VAL A 110 -6.52 2.59 22.67
C VAL A 110 -7.54 2.46 23.80
N LYS A 111 -8.59 3.30 23.81
CA LYS A 111 -9.67 3.26 24.81
C LYS A 111 -10.74 2.21 24.49
N GLY A 112 -10.78 1.67 23.28
CA GLY A 112 -11.85 0.79 22.80
C GLY A 112 -13.16 1.51 22.53
N GLU A 113 -13.10 2.79 22.17
CA GLU A 113 -14.24 3.62 21.80
C GLU A 113 -14.35 3.73 20.27
N ASP A 114 -15.58 3.70 19.74
CA ASP A 114 -15.85 3.80 18.30
C ASP A 114 -16.21 5.24 17.87
N ASN A 115 -15.48 6.23 18.39
CA ASN A 115 -15.66 7.63 17.98
C ASN A 115 -14.89 7.93 16.70
N PHE A 116 -15.63 8.21 15.63
CA PHE A 116 -15.09 8.55 14.31
C PHE A 116 -15.67 9.87 13.82
N GLU A 117 -14.82 10.89 13.75
CA GLU A 117 -15.14 12.17 13.10
C GLU A 117 -14.03 12.50 12.11
N ALA A 118 -14.38 12.54 10.82
CA ALA A 118 -13.48 12.95 9.76
C ALA A 118 -13.56 14.47 9.57
N GLY A 119 -12.43 15.17 9.72
CA GLY A 119 -12.32 16.59 9.47
C GLY A 119 -11.98 16.92 8.02
N VAL A 120 -11.68 18.20 7.78
CA VAL A 120 -11.17 18.69 6.49
C VAL A 120 -9.67 18.36 6.37
N PRO A 121 -9.21 17.72 5.28
CA PRO A 121 -7.79 17.47 5.02
C PRO A 121 -6.93 18.72 5.05
N GLU A 122 -5.74 18.64 5.64
CA GLU A 122 -4.81 19.80 5.65
C GLU A 122 -4.30 20.12 4.23
N SER A 123 -4.20 19.13 3.34
CA SER A 123 -3.89 19.36 1.93
C SER A 123 -4.90 20.30 1.24
N PHE A 124 -6.19 20.23 1.61
CA PHE A 124 -7.20 21.15 1.08
C PHE A 124 -6.99 22.57 1.62
N ASN A 125 -6.64 22.71 2.91
CA ASN A 125 -6.31 24.02 3.49
C ASN A 125 -5.06 24.64 2.82
N VAL A 126 -4.06 23.82 2.49
CA VAL A 126 -2.88 24.25 1.73
C VAL A 126 -3.29 24.75 0.34
N LEU A 127 -4.15 24.01 -0.37
CA LEU A 127 -4.67 24.42 -1.68
C LEU A 127 -5.37 25.79 -1.62
N VAL A 128 -6.27 26.00 -0.66
CA VAL A 128 -6.98 27.30 -0.49
C VAL A 128 -5.98 28.45 -0.27
N LYS A 129 -4.93 28.23 0.53
CA LYS A 129 -3.88 29.23 0.78
C LYS A 129 -3.03 29.49 -0.46
N GLU A 130 -2.70 28.47 -1.24
CA GLU A 130 -1.95 28.61 -2.49
C GLU A 130 -2.73 29.42 -3.53
N VAL A 131 -4.03 29.14 -3.68
CA VAL A 131 -4.91 29.90 -4.59
C VAL A 131 -5.04 31.37 -4.15
N ARG A 132 -5.21 31.63 -2.85
CA ARG A 132 -5.20 33.00 -2.31
C ARG A 132 -3.86 33.71 -2.51
N GLY A 133 -2.75 32.98 -2.47
CA GLY A 133 -1.42 33.49 -2.79
C GLY A 133 -1.28 34.02 -4.22
N LEU A 134 -2.11 33.54 -5.15
CA LEU A 134 -2.19 34.03 -6.53
C LEU A 134 -3.07 35.28 -6.68
N GLY A 135 -3.67 35.77 -5.59
CA GLY A 135 -4.62 36.89 -5.61
C GLY A 135 -6.05 36.48 -5.97
N LEU A 136 -6.38 35.18 -5.95
CA LEU A 136 -7.72 34.67 -6.17
C LEU A 136 -8.42 34.44 -4.83
N ASN A 137 -9.56 35.10 -4.59
CA ASN A 137 -10.32 34.86 -3.37
C ASN A 137 -11.14 33.56 -3.48
N MET A 138 -10.96 32.67 -2.52
CA MET A 138 -11.69 31.41 -2.40
C MET A 138 -12.25 31.31 -0.99
N GLU A 139 -13.56 31.12 -0.88
CA GLU A 139 -14.30 31.04 0.38
C GLU A 139 -15.19 29.81 0.35
N LEU A 140 -15.33 29.15 1.51
CA LEU A 140 -16.29 28.07 1.71
C LEU A 140 -17.59 28.75 2.13
N LEU A 141 -18.63 28.60 1.31
CA LEU A 141 -19.97 29.10 1.60
C LEU A 141 -20.81 27.95 2.15
N ASP A 142 -21.47 28.18 3.27
CA ASP A 142 -22.53 27.29 3.73
C ASP A 142 -23.78 27.53 2.88
N ALA A 143 -24.54 26.46 2.62
CA ALA A 143 -25.72 26.49 1.75
C ALA A 143 -26.87 27.39 2.25
N GLU A 144 -26.75 27.97 3.45
CA GLU A 144 -27.76 28.82 4.08
C GLU A 144 -27.53 30.33 3.88
N VAL A 145 -26.47 30.74 3.16
CA VAL A 145 -26.18 32.17 2.93
C VAL A 145 -26.38 32.49 1.44
N ASP A 146 -27.64 32.58 1.02
CA ASP A 146 -28.12 33.35 -0.14
C ASP A 146 -29.67 33.39 -0.16
N GLU A 147 -30.27 33.90 0.93
CA GLU A 147 -31.58 34.59 0.92
C GLU A 147 -31.40 36.06 1.37
#